data_AF-A0A2W2C8J8-F1
#
_entry.id   AF-A0A2W2C8J8-F1
#
_cell.length_a   1.000
_cell.length_b   1.000
_cell.length_c   1.000
_cell.angle_alpha   90.00
_cell.angle_beta   90.00
_cell.angle_gamma   90.00
#
_symmetry.space_group_name_H-M   'P 1'
#
loop_
_entity.id
_entity.type
_entity.pdbx_description
1 polymer ?
#
loop_
_entity_poly.entity_id
_entity_poly.type
_entity_poly.pdbx_seq_one_letter_code
_entity_poly.pdbx_strand_id
1 'polypeptide(L)'
;MTLPVLVEEWQFACCGDPFAVGDLVHWRLSVAEDDHSVPDALVTVDVVTGERVGSDHGREGALLTVQGGPFAGVTAFGPALPVGGPVPLTGRFAHDHHGLLPDEVPLTSGRITRVREAVVEYVQHGDALVPDPSTWRLQDVRGFVDGTGGPLFLVDLQLAG
;
A
#
# COMPACT_ATOMS: atom_id res chain seq x y z
N MET A 1 -9.06 -1.40 14.68
CA MET A 1 -9.17 -1.85 13.28
C MET A 1 -7.83 -1.65 12.60
N THR A 2 -7.56 -2.33 11.51
CA THR A 2 -6.25 -2.36 10.85
C THR A 2 -6.39 -1.96 9.39
N LEU A 3 -5.49 -1.12 8.90
CA LEU A 3 -5.38 -0.71 7.51
C LEU A 3 -4.50 -1.74 6.77
N PRO A 4 -5.01 -2.47 5.76
CA PRO A 4 -4.17 -3.30 4.92
C PRO A 4 -3.26 -2.43 4.04
N VAL A 5 -1.96 -2.63 4.14
CA VAL A 5 -0.94 -1.92 3.36
C VAL A 5 -0.10 -2.94 2.59
N LEU A 6 -0.02 -2.77 1.28
CA LEU A 6 0.89 -3.51 0.42
C LEU A 6 2.30 -2.94 0.57
N VAL A 7 3.26 -3.85 0.64
CA VAL A 7 4.68 -3.54 0.71
C VAL A 7 5.41 -4.43 -0.28
N GLU A 8 6.06 -3.85 -1.28
CA GLU A 8 6.80 -4.65 -2.27
C GLU A 8 8.14 -5.13 -1.70
N GLU A 9 8.47 -6.41 -1.94
CA GLU A 9 9.64 -7.07 -1.34
C GLU A 9 10.95 -6.38 -1.71
N TRP A 10 11.09 -5.99 -2.97
CA TRP A 10 12.31 -5.38 -3.51
C TRP A 10 12.65 -4.05 -2.83
N GLN A 11 11.66 -3.35 -2.27
CA GLN A 11 11.88 -2.10 -1.55
C GLN A 11 12.73 -2.31 -0.29
N PHE A 12 12.56 -3.45 0.37
CA PHE A 12 13.22 -3.77 1.62
C PHE A 12 14.48 -4.62 1.41
N ALA A 13 14.51 -5.44 0.36
CA ALA A 13 15.72 -6.16 -0.03
C ALA A 13 16.86 -5.22 -0.45
N CYS A 14 16.55 -4.06 -1.02
CA CYS A 14 17.54 -3.09 -1.49
C CYS A 14 18.06 -2.17 -0.38
N CYS A 15 17.14 -1.48 0.32
CA CYS A 15 17.52 -0.40 1.25
C CYS A 15 16.47 -0.06 2.31
N GLY A 16 15.41 -0.86 2.46
CA GLY A 16 14.41 -0.69 3.51
C GLY A 16 14.85 -1.30 4.84
N ASP A 17 14.47 -0.66 5.93
CA ASP A 17 14.63 -1.25 7.26
C ASP A 17 13.66 -2.42 7.41
N PRO A 18 14.14 -3.65 7.73
CA PRO A 18 13.26 -4.79 7.92
C PRO A 18 12.17 -4.49 8.96
N PHE A 19 10.95 -4.97 8.71
CA PHE A 19 9.82 -4.80 9.60
C PHE A 19 9.28 -6.15 10.10
N ALA A 20 8.63 -6.13 11.26
CA ALA A 20 8.01 -7.28 11.88
C ALA A 20 6.71 -6.92 12.63
N VAL A 21 5.93 -7.94 12.98
CA VAL A 21 4.79 -7.80 13.87
C VAL A 21 5.24 -7.21 15.21
N GLY A 22 4.53 -6.16 15.62
CA GLY A 22 4.83 -5.39 16.82
C GLY A 22 5.58 -4.10 16.54
N ASP A 23 6.17 -3.90 15.37
CA ASP A 23 6.93 -2.67 15.08
C ASP A 23 6.01 -1.46 14.93
N LEU A 24 6.52 -0.29 15.34
CA LEU A 24 5.91 0.99 15.04
C LEU A 24 6.55 1.55 13.77
N VAL A 25 5.74 1.82 12.76
CA VAL A 25 6.20 2.32 11.46
C VAL A 25 5.57 3.68 11.14
N HIS A 26 6.26 4.42 10.28
CA HIS A 26 5.84 5.71 9.76
C HIS A 26 6.00 5.67 8.25
N TRP A 27 4.91 5.52 7.52
CA TRP A 27 4.93 5.25 6.08
C TRP A 27 4.17 6.30 5.31
N ARG A 28 4.75 6.77 4.21
CA ARG A 28 3.97 7.45 3.17
C ARG A 28 3.21 6.40 2.38
N LEU A 29 1.94 6.68 2.15
CA LEU A 29 1.03 5.77 1.48
C LEU A 29 0.60 6.34 0.13
N SER A 30 0.44 5.45 -0.83
CA SER A 30 -0.33 5.69 -2.04
C SER A 30 -1.58 4.83 -2.04
N VAL A 31 -2.56 5.20 -2.87
CA VAL A 31 -3.72 4.39 -3.17
C VAL A 31 -3.88 4.25 -4.69
N ALA A 32 -4.01 3.02 -5.16
CA ALA A 32 -4.19 2.70 -6.56
C ALA A 32 -5.32 1.68 -6.76
N GLU A 33 -5.96 1.74 -7.93
CA GLU A 33 -7.07 0.88 -8.34
C GLU A 33 -6.58 -0.38 -9.10
N ASP A 34 -5.28 -0.63 -9.19
CA ASP A 34 -4.69 -1.70 -10.04
C ASP A 34 -5.25 -3.10 -9.71
N ASP A 35 -5.71 -3.83 -10.72
CA ASP A 35 -6.35 -5.14 -10.62
C ASP A 35 -5.35 -6.30 -10.39
N HIS A 36 -4.05 -6.07 -10.53
CA HIS A 36 -3.04 -7.15 -10.52
C HIS A 36 -2.48 -7.55 -9.16
N SER A 37 -3.04 -7.04 -8.06
CA SER A 37 -2.53 -7.30 -6.70
C SER A 37 -3.47 -8.17 -5.85
N VAL A 38 -3.04 -8.51 -4.64
CA VAL A 38 -3.73 -9.39 -3.70
C VAL A 38 -5.15 -8.87 -3.42
N PRO A 39 -6.20 -9.69 -3.60
CA PRO A 39 -7.59 -9.29 -3.36
C PRO A 39 -7.87 -8.83 -1.93
N ASP A 40 -7.26 -9.46 -0.92
CA ASP A 40 -7.40 -9.13 0.50
C ASP A 40 -6.94 -7.72 0.88
N ALA A 41 -6.18 -7.04 0.01
CA ALA A 41 -5.75 -5.67 0.23
C ALA A 41 -6.78 -4.63 -0.24
N LEU A 42 -7.82 -5.05 -0.97
CA LEU A 42 -8.83 -4.17 -1.55
C LEU A 42 -9.74 -3.59 -0.46
N VAL A 43 -9.82 -2.28 -0.39
CA VAL A 43 -10.70 -1.56 0.53
C VAL A 43 -11.52 -0.51 -0.22
N THR A 44 -12.75 -0.29 0.24
CA THR A 44 -13.58 0.83 -0.21
C THR A 44 -13.63 1.88 0.90
N VAL A 45 -13.25 3.11 0.58
CA VAL A 45 -13.20 4.24 1.51
C VAL A 45 -13.79 5.50 0.87
N ASP A 46 -14.44 6.34 1.66
CA ASP A 46 -14.85 7.67 1.21
C ASP A 46 -13.69 8.65 1.38
N VAL A 47 -13.22 9.23 0.28
CA VAL A 47 -12.08 10.17 0.27
C VAL A 47 -12.48 11.54 -0.20
N VAL A 48 -11.84 12.57 0.35
CA VAL A 48 -11.87 13.93 -0.20
C VAL A 48 -10.54 14.21 -0.89
N THR A 49 -10.62 14.80 -2.08
CA THR A 49 -9.46 15.27 -2.82
C THR A 49 -8.99 16.60 -2.28
N GLY A 50 -7.73 16.66 -1.88
CA GLY A 50 -7.01 17.85 -1.46
C GLY A 50 -6.15 18.44 -2.57
N GLU A 51 -4.95 18.90 -2.19
CA GLU A 51 -3.99 19.52 -3.08
C GLU A 51 -3.49 18.56 -4.17
N ARG A 52 -3.26 19.09 -5.38
CA ARG A 52 -2.57 18.39 -6.46
C ARG A 52 -1.08 18.49 -6.23
N VAL A 53 -0.41 17.35 -6.23
CA VAL A 53 1.02 17.24 -5.97
C VAL A 53 1.68 16.39 -7.04
N GLY A 54 2.94 16.67 -7.34
CA GLY A 54 3.76 15.91 -8.29
C GLY A 54 4.94 15.30 -7.57
N SER A 55 5.34 14.09 -7.99
CA SER A 55 6.60 13.48 -7.52
C SER A 55 7.77 13.98 -8.35
N ASP A 56 8.98 13.91 -7.80
CA ASP A 56 10.23 14.19 -8.53
C ASP A 56 10.44 13.28 -9.76
N HIS A 57 9.70 12.18 -9.83
CA HIS A 57 9.68 11.22 -10.93
C HIS A 57 8.63 11.55 -12.01
N GLY A 58 7.98 12.72 -11.95
CA GLY A 58 7.04 13.20 -12.96
C GLY A 58 5.64 12.59 -12.86
N ARG A 59 5.33 11.81 -11.82
CA ARG A 59 3.97 11.33 -11.56
C ARG A 59 3.16 12.44 -10.92
N GLU A 60 2.06 12.83 -11.56
CA GLU A 60 1.08 13.79 -11.02
C GLU A 60 -0.07 13.05 -10.32
N GLY A 61 -0.60 13.65 -9.25
CA GLY A 61 -1.75 13.11 -8.51
C GLY A 61 -2.30 14.13 -7.52
N ALA A 62 -3.00 13.63 -6.50
CA ALA A 62 -3.54 14.46 -5.43
C ALA A 62 -3.43 13.76 -4.07
N LEU A 63 -3.49 14.57 -3.00
CA LEU A 63 -3.66 14.08 -1.65
C LEU A 63 -5.11 13.67 -1.44
N LEU A 64 -5.34 12.39 -1.13
CA LEU A 64 -6.67 11.83 -0.86
C LEU A 64 -6.78 11.53 0.63
N THR A 65 -7.71 12.20 1.32
CA THR A 65 -7.92 12.02 2.77
C THR A 65 -9.21 11.27 3.04
N VAL A 66 -9.12 10.14 3.73
CA VAL A 66 -10.27 9.34 4.13
C VAL A 66 -11.12 10.12 5.15
N GLN A 67 -12.43 10.23 4.91
CA GLN A 67 -13.31 11.07 5.72
C GLN A 67 -14.02 10.34 6.88
N GLY A 68 -14.09 9.00 6.82
CA GLY A 68 -14.91 8.24 7.75
C GLY A 68 -14.48 6.80 7.94
N GLY A 69 -15.19 6.10 8.83
CA GLY A 69 -14.91 4.71 9.15
C GLY A 69 -13.57 4.53 9.90
N PRO A 70 -13.03 3.30 9.90
CA PRO A 70 -11.84 2.98 10.70
C PRO A 70 -10.55 3.66 10.29
N PHE A 71 -10.51 4.26 9.08
CA PHE A 71 -9.31 4.83 8.50
C PHE A 71 -9.41 6.35 8.34
N ALA A 72 -10.41 6.99 8.98
CA ALA A 72 -10.60 8.42 8.92
C ALA A 72 -9.32 9.19 9.29
N GLY A 73 -8.97 10.19 8.48
CA GLY A 73 -7.76 11.00 8.64
C GLY A 73 -6.51 10.42 7.97
N VAL A 74 -6.54 9.19 7.46
CA VAL A 74 -5.44 8.68 6.61
C VAL A 74 -5.40 9.47 5.31
N THR A 75 -4.23 10.02 4.99
CA THR A 75 -3.97 10.72 3.74
C THR A 75 -2.98 9.90 2.91
N ALA A 76 -3.34 9.64 1.66
CA ALA A 76 -2.49 8.94 0.70
C ALA A 76 -2.40 9.70 -0.63
N PHE A 77 -1.34 9.44 -1.40
CA PHE A 77 -1.23 9.91 -2.77
C PHE A 77 -2.04 9.03 -3.72
N GLY A 78 -2.89 9.62 -4.56
CA GLY A 78 -3.72 8.87 -5.50
C GLY A 78 -4.12 9.67 -6.74
N PRO A 79 -5.02 9.12 -7.57
CA PRO A 79 -5.53 9.83 -8.73
C PRO A 79 -6.26 11.12 -8.30
N ALA A 80 -6.19 12.16 -9.12
CA ALA A 80 -6.94 13.38 -8.88
C ALA A 80 -8.45 13.12 -9.13
N LEU A 81 -9.27 13.15 -8.07
CA LEU A 81 -10.72 12.99 -8.19
C LEU A 81 -11.42 14.36 -8.26
N PRO A 82 -12.70 14.41 -8.64
CA PRO A 82 -13.47 15.65 -8.63
C PRO A 82 -13.50 16.31 -7.25
N VAL A 83 -13.35 17.63 -7.23
CA VAL A 83 -13.51 18.45 -6.00
C VAL A 83 -15.00 18.67 -5.75
N GLY A 84 -15.45 18.54 -4.50
CA GLY A 84 -16.85 18.86 -4.15
C GLY A 84 -17.49 18.03 -3.04
N GLY A 85 -16.79 17.03 -2.51
CA GLY A 85 -17.26 16.22 -1.38
C GLY A 85 -16.56 14.86 -1.32
N PRO A 86 -16.91 14.01 -0.33
CA PRO A 86 -16.39 12.65 -0.26
C PRO A 86 -16.86 11.82 -1.47
N VAL A 87 -15.92 11.08 -2.08
CA VAL A 87 -16.18 10.16 -3.19
C VAL A 87 -15.75 8.76 -2.75
N PRO A 88 -16.57 7.71 -2.99
CA PRO A 88 -16.14 6.34 -2.72
C PRO A 88 -15.02 5.96 -3.68
N LEU A 89 -13.90 5.52 -3.11
CA LEU A 89 -12.75 4.99 -3.82
C LEU A 89 -12.56 3.54 -3.40
N THR A 90 -12.46 2.64 -4.36
CA THR A 90 -12.08 1.24 -4.12
C THR A 90 -10.67 1.04 -4.64
N GLY A 91 -9.74 0.70 -3.76
CA GLY A 91 -8.33 0.58 -4.10
C GLY A 91 -7.53 -0.10 -3.01
N ARG A 92 -6.20 -0.09 -3.16
CA ARG A 92 -5.27 -0.70 -2.21
C ARG A 92 -4.29 0.35 -1.74
N PHE A 93 -4.06 0.42 -0.43
CA PHE A 93 -2.99 1.25 0.11
C PHE A 93 -1.65 0.55 -0.07
N ALA A 94 -0.64 1.28 -0.52
CA ALA A 94 0.71 0.77 -0.71
C ALA A 94 1.73 1.73 -0.11
N HIS A 95 2.73 1.16 0.56
CA HIS A 95 3.90 1.90 1.02
C HIS A 95 4.89 2.09 -0.14
N ASP A 96 5.55 3.24 -0.15
CA ASP A 96 6.71 3.50 -0.99
C ASP A 96 7.90 3.94 -0.13
N HIS A 97 8.98 3.17 -0.20
CA HIS A 97 10.25 3.47 0.46
C HIS A 97 11.21 4.28 -0.44
N HIS A 98 11.03 4.23 -1.76
CA HIS A 98 12.00 4.74 -2.73
C HIS A 98 11.80 6.19 -3.15
N GLY A 99 10.91 6.94 -2.48
CA GLY A 99 10.68 8.35 -2.79
C GLY A 99 10.00 8.57 -4.14
N LEU A 100 9.22 7.59 -4.60
CA LEU A 100 8.32 7.73 -5.73
C LEU A 100 7.10 8.57 -5.36
N LEU A 101 6.82 8.74 -4.07
CA LEU A 101 5.77 9.62 -3.57
C LEU A 101 6.27 11.04 -3.26
N PRO A 102 5.45 12.08 -3.50
CA PRO A 102 5.78 13.45 -3.10
C PRO A 102 6.02 13.56 -1.60
N ASP A 103 6.92 14.46 -1.19
CA ASP A 103 7.26 14.65 0.22
C ASP A 103 6.11 15.25 1.04
N GLU A 104 5.17 15.93 0.36
CA GLU A 104 3.95 16.52 0.91
C GLU A 104 2.96 15.46 1.40
N VAL A 105 3.10 14.20 0.97
CA VAL A 105 2.28 13.09 1.46
C VAL A 105 2.60 12.88 2.95
N PRO A 106 1.61 13.04 3.86
CA PRO A 106 1.85 12.87 5.28
C PRO A 106 2.25 11.43 5.63
N LEU A 107 3.08 11.28 6.67
CA LEU A 107 3.38 9.98 7.23
C LEU A 107 2.15 9.41 7.95
N THR A 108 1.76 8.20 7.59
CA THR A 108 0.80 7.39 8.35
C THR A 108 1.56 6.57 9.38
N SER A 109 1.18 6.73 10.66
CA SER A 109 1.83 6.04 11.77
C SER A 109 0.95 4.91 12.29
N GLY A 110 1.54 3.75 12.56
CA GLY A 110 0.81 2.64 13.14
C GLY A 110 1.69 1.48 13.59
N ARG A 111 1.09 0.57 14.37
CA ARG A 111 1.74 -0.66 14.80
C ARG A 111 1.39 -1.80 13.86
N ILE A 112 2.39 -2.54 13.40
CA ILE A 112 2.16 -3.74 12.60
C ILE A 112 1.56 -4.82 13.51
N THR A 113 0.39 -5.34 13.12
CA THR A 113 -0.31 -6.37 13.89
C THR A 113 -0.31 -7.72 13.20
N ARG A 114 -0.11 -7.74 11.88
CA ARG A 114 -0.01 -8.95 11.07
C ARG A 114 0.84 -8.68 9.85
N VAL A 115 1.65 -9.65 9.45
CA VAL A 115 2.38 -9.64 8.19
C VAL A 115 2.04 -10.93 7.46
N ARG A 116 1.66 -10.79 6.19
CA ARG A 116 1.38 -11.91 5.30
C ARG A 116 2.24 -11.76 4.06
N GLU A 117 3.10 -12.72 3.79
CA GLU A 117 3.79 -12.80 2.50
C GLU A 117 2.78 -13.25 1.44
N ALA A 118 2.78 -12.57 0.29
CA ALA A 118 2.00 -13.01 -0.86
C ALA A 118 2.89 -13.81 -1.80
N VAL A 119 2.52 -15.06 -2.01
CA VAL A 119 3.17 -15.99 -2.93
C VAL A 119 2.31 -16.13 -4.18
N VAL A 120 2.94 -16.17 -5.34
CA VAL A 120 2.27 -16.24 -6.64
C VAL A 120 3.06 -17.12 -7.59
N GLU A 121 2.37 -17.81 -8.47
CA GLU A 121 2.98 -18.49 -9.60
C GLU A 121 3.22 -17.48 -10.74
N TYR A 122 4.29 -17.67 -11.50
CA TYR A 122 4.60 -16.82 -12.64
C TYR A 122 4.30 -17.58 -13.94
N VAL A 123 3.66 -16.89 -14.87
CA VAL A 123 3.37 -17.41 -16.21
C VAL A 123 4.18 -16.63 -17.25
N GLN A 124 4.60 -17.33 -18.31
CA GLN A 124 5.30 -16.69 -19.42
C GLN A 124 4.29 -15.89 -20.26
N HIS A 125 4.55 -14.60 -20.45
CA HIS A 125 3.81 -13.73 -21.35
C HIS A 125 4.78 -13.00 -22.29
N GLY A 126 4.88 -13.48 -23.53
CA GLY A 126 5.92 -13.03 -24.46
C GLY A 126 7.31 -13.40 -23.93
N ASP A 127 8.17 -12.40 -23.77
CA ASP A 127 9.54 -12.56 -23.25
C ASP A 127 9.65 -12.27 -21.74
N ALA A 128 8.54 -12.03 -21.05
CA ALA A 128 8.51 -11.71 -19.63
C ALA A 128 7.79 -12.78 -18.80
N LEU A 129 8.26 -12.97 -17.56
CA LEU A 129 7.49 -13.67 -16.53
C LEU A 129 6.61 -12.64 -15.82
N VAL A 130 5.31 -12.90 -15.77
CA VAL A 130 4.33 -12.06 -15.07
C VAL A 130 3.63 -12.87 -13.99
N PRO A 131 3.27 -12.27 -12.84
CA PRO A 131 2.45 -12.94 -11.84
C PRO A 131 1.13 -13.43 -12.45
N ASP A 132 0.71 -14.66 -12.16
CA ASP A 132 -0.65 -15.14 -12.43
C ASP A 132 -1.56 -14.75 -11.25
N PRO A 133 -2.44 -13.74 -11.40
CA PRO A 133 -3.23 -13.26 -10.28
C PRO A 133 -4.22 -14.29 -9.72
N SER A 134 -4.51 -15.37 -10.47
CA SER A 134 -5.39 -16.44 -9.99
C SER A 134 -4.74 -17.36 -8.95
N THR A 135 -3.41 -17.24 -8.78
CA THR A 135 -2.60 -18.14 -7.93
C THR A 135 -2.12 -17.49 -6.64
N TRP A 136 -2.50 -16.23 -6.39
CA TRP A 136 -2.14 -15.54 -5.14
C TRP A 136 -2.52 -16.35 -3.90
N ARG A 137 -1.56 -16.51 -3.01
CA ARG A 137 -1.76 -17.09 -1.68
C ARG A 137 -1.10 -16.22 -0.63
N LEU A 138 -1.76 -16.08 0.51
CA LEU A 138 -1.22 -15.37 1.65
C LEU A 138 -0.72 -16.37 2.69
N GLN A 139 0.52 -16.20 3.12
CA GLN A 139 1.13 -16.96 4.20
C GLN A 139 1.49 -16.01 5.34
N ASP A 140 1.03 -16.34 6.56
CA ASP A 140 1.45 -15.59 7.75
C ASP A 140 2.95 -15.77 8.01
N VAL A 141 3.64 -14.65 8.20
CA VAL A 141 5.06 -14.58 8.59
C VAL A 141 5.20 -13.60 9.76
N ARG A 142 6.32 -13.64 10.49
CA ARG A 142 6.51 -12.69 11.62
C ARG A 142 7.01 -11.33 11.14
N GLY A 143 7.71 -11.29 10.02
CA GLY A 143 8.23 -10.06 9.42
C GLY A 143 8.90 -10.33 8.08
N PHE A 144 9.49 -9.28 7.51
CA PHE A 144 10.18 -9.30 6.22
C PHE A 144 11.24 -10.41 6.14
N VAL A 145 12.06 -10.55 7.19
CA VAL A 145 13.18 -11.50 7.23
C VAL A 145 12.76 -12.97 7.25
N ASP A 146 11.50 -13.27 7.58
CA ASP A 146 10.96 -14.63 7.60
C ASP A 146 10.30 -15.03 6.26
N GLY A 147 10.25 -14.09 5.30
CA GLY A 147 9.71 -14.32 3.97
C GLY A 147 10.49 -15.37 3.18
N THR A 148 9.80 -16.00 2.25
CA THR A 148 10.35 -16.97 1.30
C THR A 148 10.73 -16.35 -0.04
N GLY A 149 10.57 -15.03 -0.20
CA GLY A 149 10.93 -14.27 -1.40
C GLY A 149 9.74 -14.02 -2.33
N GLY A 150 8.51 -14.00 -1.79
CA GLY A 150 7.33 -13.55 -2.52
C GLY A 150 7.46 -12.08 -2.92
N PRO A 151 6.82 -11.64 -4.01
CA PRO A 151 7.02 -10.28 -4.56
C PRO A 151 6.52 -9.16 -3.65
N LEU A 152 5.66 -9.46 -2.68
CA LEU A 152 5.04 -8.46 -1.82
C LEU A 152 4.58 -9.04 -0.48
N PHE A 153 4.36 -8.15 0.47
CA PHE A 153 3.76 -8.41 1.76
C PHE A 153 2.47 -7.61 1.89
N LEU A 154 1.46 -8.21 2.52
CA LEU A 154 0.27 -7.55 3.02
C LEU A 154 0.42 -7.35 4.52
N VAL A 155 0.48 -6.09 4.94
CA VAL A 155 0.73 -5.68 6.32
C VAL A 155 -0.53 -5.07 6.91
N ASP A 156 -1.00 -5.61 8.04
CA ASP A 156 -2.14 -5.05 8.77
C ASP A 156 -1.63 -4.02 9.79
N LEU A 157 -1.82 -2.74 9.46
CA LEU A 157 -1.37 -1.61 10.26
C LEU A 157 -2.46 -1.13 11.21
N GLN A 158 -2.26 -1.29 12.52
CA GLN A 158 -3.11 -0.66 13.51
C GLN A 158 -2.73 0.82 13.64
N LEU A 159 -3.59 1.70 13.13
CA LEU A 159 -3.39 3.15 13.19
C LEU A 159 -3.29 3.63 14.64
N ALA A 160 -2.37 4.56 14.90
CA ALA A 160 -2.34 5.29 16.16
C ALA A 160 -3.57 6.21 16.21
N GLY A 161 -4.43 6.03 17.22
CA GLY A 161 -5.61 6.86 17.43
C GLY A 161 -5.29 8.23 18.01
#